data_AF-A0A1A8W0F3-F1
#
_entry.id   AF-A0A1A8W0F3-F1
#
_cell.length_a   1.000
_cell.length_b   1.000
_cell.length_c   1.000
_cell.angle_alpha   90.00
_cell.angle_beta   90.00
_cell.angle_gamma   90.00
#
_symmetry.space_group_name_H-M   'P 1'
#
loop_
_entity.id
_entity.type
_entity.pdbx_description
1 polymer ?
#
loop_
_entity_poly.entity_id
_entity_poly.type
_entity_poly.pdbx_seq_one_letter_code
_entity_poly.pdbx_strand_id
1 'polypeptide(L)' 'MTVEKCSSKLNKAIDTTTQIISRECIAHTEDLYKCFKHSFRLSFCDKEIIEKLQNCHSDVLKFITS' A
#
# COMPACT_ATOMS: atom_id res chain seq x y z
N MET A 1 -10.06 -30.41 2.94
CA MET A 1 -9.11 -29.28 3.03
C MET A 1 -9.18 -28.78 4.47
N THR A 2 -8.13 -28.95 5.27
CA THR A 2 -8.13 -28.54 6.69
C THR A 2 -7.85 -27.04 6.83
N VAL A 3 -8.39 -26.40 7.86
CA VAL A 3 -8.25 -24.95 8.15
C VAL A 3 -6.78 -24.50 8.16
N GLU A 4 -5.87 -25.33 8.66
CA GLU A 4 -4.42 -25.07 8.68
C GLU A 4 -3.81 -24.89 7.28
N LYS A 5 -4.22 -25.72 6.30
CA LYS A 5 -3.72 -25.60 4.92
C LYS A 5 -4.20 -24.32 4.25
N CYS A 6 -5.39 -23.84 4.61
CA CYS A 6 -5.89 -22.54 4.15
C CYS A 6 -5.19 -21.37 4.84
N SER A 7 -4.88 -21.49 6.14
CA SER A 7 -4.15 -20.47 6.90
C SER A 7 -2.75 -20.19 6.32
N SER A 8 -1.98 -21.24 6.02
CA SER A 8 -0.65 -21.07 5.40
C SER A 8 -0.71 -20.39 4.02
N LYS A 9 -1.69 -20.77 3.17
CA LYS A 9 -1.88 -20.15 1.87
C LYS A 9 -2.35 -18.69 1.97
N LEU A 10 -3.22 -18.41 2.94
CA LEU A 10 -3.70 -17.06 3.23
C LEU A 10 -2.56 -16.16 3.66
N ASN A 11 -1.72 -16.61 4.61
CA ASN A 11 -0.56 -15.85 5.05
C ASN A 11 0.40 -15.58 3.88
N LYS A 12 0.67 -16.59 3.06
CA LYS A 12 1.50 -16.41 1.86
C LYS A 12 0.90 -15.37 0.89
N ALA A 13 -0.42 -15.38 0.69
CA ALA A 13 -1.10 -14.40 -0.15
C ALA A 13 -1.00 -12.99 0.43
N ILE A 14 -1.19 -12.83 1.74
CA ILE A 14 -1.03 -11.55 2.46
C ILE A 14 0.41 -11.04 2.35
N ASP A 15 1.40 -11.89 2.61
CA ASP A 15 2.82 -11.53 2.55
C ASP A 15 3.22 -11.08 1.14
N THR A 16 2.81 -11.86 0.13
CA THR A 16 3.08 -11.54 -1.28
C THR A 16 2.42 -10.23 -1.67
N THR A 17 1.15 -10.03 -1.29
CA THR A 17 0.41 -8.79 -1.56
C THR A 17 1.09 -7.59 -0.90
N THR A 18 1.51 -7.75 0.36
CA THR A 18 2.21 -6.70 1.11
C THR A 18 3.52 -6.31 0.43
N GLN A 19 4.30 -7.29 -0.06
CA GLN A 19 5.54 -7.02 -0.79
C GLN A 19 5.28 -6.27 -2.10
N ILE A 20 4.26 -6.65 -2.87
CA ILE A 20 3.91 -5.99 -4.12
C ILE A 20 3.45 -4.55 -3.85
N ILE A 21 2.51 -4.34 -2.93
CA ILE A 21 2.04 -3.00 -2.56
C ILE A 21 3.21 -2.13 -2.09
N SER A 22 4.08 -2.67 -1.24
CA SER A 22 5.22 -1.92 -0.71
C SER A 22 6.17 -1.48 -1.82
N ARG A 23 6.40 -2.32 -2.84
CA ARG A 23 7.26 -2.01 -3.98
C ARG A 23 6.64 -0.97 -4.91
N GLU A 24 5.38 -1.17 -5.29
CA GLU A 24 4.72 -0.33 -6.30
C GLU A 24 4.32 1.04 -5.73
N CYS A 25 3.97 1.11 -4.43
CA CYS A 25 3.47 2.34 -3.80
C CYS A 25 4.51 3.05 -2.92
N ILE A 26 5.79 2.66 -2.99
CA ILE A 26 6.86 3.23 -2.14
C ILE A 26 7.01 4.74 -2.33
N ALA A 27 6.96 5.24 -3.56
CA ALA A 27 7.13 6.66 -3.85
C ALA A 27 6.05 7.51 -3.16
N HIS A 28 4.78 7.08 -3.26
CA HIS A 28 3.66 7.76 -2.61
C HIS A 28 3.73 7.67 -1.08
N THR A 29 4.24 6.54 -0.57
CA THR A 29 4.47 6.36 0.87
C THR A 29 5.56 7.30 1.38
N GLU A 30 6.65 7.46 0.65
CA GLU A 30 7.73 8.38 0.98
C GLU A 30 7.27 9.84 0.97
N ASP A 31 6.43 10.23 0.02
CA ASP A 31 5.90 11.59 -0.05
C ASP A 31 4.94 11.89 1.12
N LEU A 32 4.06 10.95 1.46
CA LEU A 32 3.24 11.07 2.67
C LEU A 32 4.12 11.12 3.93
N TYR A 33 5.19 10.33 4.00
CA TYR A 33 6.11 10.33 5.12
C TYR A 33 6.87 11.65 5.26
N LYS A 34 7.33 12.25 4.15
CA LYS A 34 7.91 13.60 4.14
C LYS A 34 6.88 14.62 4.65
N CYS A 35 5.64 14.56 4.18
CA CYS A 35 4.58 15.42 4.67
C CYS A 35 4.36 15.27 6.17
N PHE A 36 4.27 14.04 6.66
CA PHE A 36 4.12 13.75 8.09
C PHE A 36 5.28 14.32 8.91
N LYS A 37 6.54 14.10 8.48
CA LYS A 37 7.74 14.64 9.14
C LYS A 37 7.73 16.15 9.26
N HIS A 38 7.12 16.85 8.31
CA HIS A 38 7.02 18.31 8.30
C HIS A 38 5.66 18.82 8.77
N SER A 39 4.88 17.99 9.48
CA SER A 39 3.54 18.34 9.99
C SER A 39 2.62 18.91 8.92
N PHE A 40 2.73 18.40 7.69
CA PHE A 40 1.97 18.82 6.50
C PHE A 40 2.16 20.31 6.13
N ARG A 41 3.29 20.93 6.48
CA ARG A 41 3.58 22.34 6.19
C ARG A 41 4.28 22.59 4.85
N LEU A 42 4.74 21.54 4.15
CA LEU A 42 5.39 21.71 2.85
C LEU A 42 4.33 22.06 1.80
N SER A 43 4.70 22.88 0.83
CA SER A 43 3.78 23.37 -0.21
C SER A 43 3.16 22.26 -1.06
N PHE A 44 3.82 21.12 -1.21
CA PHE A 44 3.31 19.96 -1.95
C PHE A 44 2.42 19.04 -1.09
N CYS A 45 2.29 19.28 0.21
CA CYS A 45 1.47 18.47 1.11
C CYS A 45 0.00 18.87 1.03
N ASP A 46 -0.61 18.60 -0.12
CA ASP A 46 -2.04 18.80 -0.36
C ASP A 46 -2.84 17.51 -0.17
N LYS A 47 -4.14 17.57 -0.48
CA LYS A 47 -5.05 16.42 -0.39
C LYS A 47 -4.69 15.30 -1.38
N GLU A 48 -4.00 15.62 -2.48
CA GLU A 48 -3.67 14.64 -3.50
C GLU A 48 -2.64 13.63 -3.01
N ILE A 49 -1.82 13.96 -2.01
CA ILE A 49 -0.81 13.04 -1.47
C ILE A 49 -1.46 11.76 -0.90
N ILE A 50 -2.57 11.92 -0.17
CA ILE A 50 -3.30 10.79 0.39
C ILE A 50 -4.03 10.02 -0.73
N GLU A 51 -4.65 10.75 -1.66
CA GLU A 51 -5.37 10.14 -2.79
C GLU A 51 -4.44 9.32 -3.68
N LYS A 52 -3.23 9.82 -3.99
CA LYS A 52 -2.21 9.10 -4.77
C LYS A 52 -1.83 7.77 -4.12
N LEU A 53 -1.62 7.76 -2.81
CA LEU A 53 -1.31 6.52 -2.07
C LEU A 53 -2.51 5.55 -2.07
N GLN A 54 -3.72 6.04 -1.81
CA GLN A 54 -4.94 5.23 -1.81
C GLN A 54 -5.24 4.61 -3.18
N ASN A 55 -5.07 5.40 -4.25
CA ASN A 55 -5.26 4.94 -5.61
C ASN A 55 -4.24 3.85 -5.96
N CYS A 56 -2.96 4.04 -5.61
CA CYS A 56 -1.95 3.01 -5.82
C CYS A 56 -2.31 1.71 -5.09
N HIS A 57 -2.72 1.76 -3.83
CA HIS A 57 -3.18 0.56 -3.10
C HIS A 57 -4.39 -0.09 -3.79
N SER A 58 -5.37 0.70 -4.25
CA SER A 58 -6.56 0.20 -4.93
C SER A 58 -6.21 -0.49 -6.24
N ASP A 59 -5.33 0.10 -7.04
CA ASP A 59 -4.96 -0.40 -8.36
C ASP A 59 -4.11 -1.68 -8.25
N VAL A 60 -3.15 -1.71 -7.31
CA VAL A 60 -2.37 -2.92 -7.02
C VAL A 60 -3.26 -4.04 -6.47
N LEU A 61 -4.18 -3.72 -5.57
CA LEU A 61 -5.11 -4.72 -5.05
C LEU A 61 -5.96 -5.31 -6.16
N LYS A 62 -6.56 -4.47 -7.02
CA LYS A 62 -7.32 -4.91 -8.20
C LYS A 62 -6.45 -5.80 -9.10
N PHE A 63 -5.21 -5.41 -9.36
CA PHE A 63 -4.28 -6.22 -10.17
C PHE A 63 -4.02 -7.61 -9.58
N ILE A 64 -3.90 -7.72 -8.26
CA ILE A 64 -3.63 -8.99 -7.56
C ILE A 64 -4.88 -9.88 -7.50
N THR A 65 -6.08 -9.28 -7.37
CA THR A 65 -7.33 -10.02 -7.14
C THR A 65 -8.18 -10.26 -8.40
N SER A 66 -7.79 -9.69 -9.55
CA SER A 66 -8.45 -9.93 -10.85
C SER A 66 -7.97 -11.20 -11.51
#